data_AF-A0A9D0Z254-F1
#
_entry.id   AF-A0A9D0Z254-F1
#
_cell.length_a   1.000
_cell.length_b   1.000
_cell.length_c   1.000
_cell.angle_alpha   90.00
_cell.angle_beta   90.00
_cell.angle_gamma   90.00
#
_symmetry.space_group_name_H-M   'P 1'
#
loop_
_entity.id
_entity.type
_entity.pdbx_description
1 polymer ?
#
loop_
_entity_poly.entity_id
_entity_poly.type
_entity_poly.pdbx_seq_one_letter_code
_entity_poly.pdbx_strand_id
1 'polypeptide(L)'
;MRSEKQFRKRNAILAYLRQTKEHPSAEMVYARLKPEYPDLSLGTVYRNLSLFKQQGEIVSIGTLDGVERFDGHTQPHVHFFCTQCGQVLDVPQLPACGQLSTQAEACVGGEIHTCQITFTGVCSVCNEKSLQGGETA
;
A
#
# COMPACT_ATOMS: atom_id res chain seq x y z
N MET A 1 16.39 23.64 -15.09
CA MET A 1 14.91 23.68 -15.22
C MET A 1 14.22 22.30 -15.31
N ARG A 2 14.61 21.36 -16.20
CA ARG A 2 13.92 20.05 -16.33
C ARG A 2 14.12 19.12 -15.11
N SER A 3 15.33 19.14 -14.52
CA SER A 3 15.68 18.38 -13.30
C SER A 3 14.86 18.83 -12.08
N GLU A 4 14.68 20.13 -11.89
CA GLU A 4 13.93 20.70 -10.76
C GLU A 4 12.43 20.33 -10.79
N LYS A 5 11.80 20.38 -11.97
CA LYS A 5 10.40 19.92 -12.11
C LYS A 5 10.25 18.42 -11.80
N GLN A 6 11.20 17.60 -12.22
CA GLN A 6 11.20 16.17 -11.91
C GLN A 6 11.38 15.92 -10.42
N PHE A 7 12.26 16.68 -9.77
CA PHE A 7 12.47 16.63 -8.32
C PHE A 7 11.20 16.96 -7.54
N ARG A 8 10.46 18.01 -7.93
CA ARG A 8 9.19 18.37 -7.29
C ARG A 8 8.13 17.26 -7.36
N LYS A 9 7.95 16.64 -8.54
CA LYS A 9 7.01 15.51 -8.70
C LYS A 9 7.42 14.30 -7.87
N ARG A 10 8.71 13.98 -7.86
CA ARG A 10 9.25 12.88 -7.03
C ARG A 10 8.92 13.10 -5.56
N ASN A 11 9.23 14.28 -5.03
CA ASN A 11 8.94 14.60 -3.63
C ASN A 11 7.45 14.60 -3.32
N ALA A 12 6.61 15.10 -4.25
CA ALA A 12 5.16 15.06 -4.07
C ALA A 12 4.61 13.63 -3.99
N ILE A 13 5.11 12.71 -4.84
CA ILE A 13 4.73 11.29 -4.78
C ILE A 13 5.10 10.69 -3.42
N LEU A 14 6.35 10.86 -2.99
CA LEU A 14 6.82 10.31 -1.72
C LEU A 14 6.09 10.92 -0.53
N ALA A 15 5.87 12.24 -0.54
CA ALA A 15 5.14 12.93 0.51
C ALA A 15 3.70 12.43 0.61
N TYR A 16 3.02 12.19 -0.52
CA TYR A 16 1.68 11.62 -0.52
C TYR A 16 1.66 10.21 0.09
N LEU A 17 2.59 9.34 -0.32
CA LEU A 17 2.69 7.97 0.21
C LEU A 17 2.94 7.93 1.72
N ARG A 18 3.76 8.84 2.25
CA ARG A 18 4.04 8.94 3.70
C ARG A 18 2.89 9.47 4.54
N GLN A 19 1.91 10.15 3.92
CA GLN A 19 0.80 10.79 4.63
C GLN A 19 -0.50 9.99 4.54
N THR A 20 -0.68 9.20 3.48
CA THR A 20 -1.89 8.42 3.26
C THR A 20 -1.88 7.12 4.09
N LYS A 21 -3.07 6.71 4.54
CA LYS A 21 -3.32 5.41 5.18
C LYS A 21 -4.05 4.43 4.25
N GLU A 22 -4.29 4.82 3.00
CA GLU A 22 -5.12 4.05 2.05
C GLU A 22 -4.30 3.10 1.16
N HIS A 23 -2.97 3.05 1.37
CA HIS A 23 -2.02 2.23 0.63
C HIS A 23 -2.29 2.19 -0.88
N PRO A 24 -2.08 3.31 -1.58
CA PRO A 24 -2.60 3.52 -2.92
C PRO A 24 -1.92 2.61 -3.95
N SER A 25 -2.62 2.37 -5.06
CA SER A 25 -1.99 1.89 -6.29
C SER A 25 -1.28 3.01 -7.03
N ALA A 26 -0.50 2.67 -8.08
CA ALA A 26 0.11 3.67 -8.95
C ALA A 26 -0.93 4.58 -9.63
N GLU A 27 -2.08 4.03 -10.02
CA GLU A 27 -3.20 4.77 -10.61
C GLU A 27 -3.83 5.73 -9.61
N MET A 28 -3.98 5.33 -8.35
CA MET A 28 -4.48 6.21 -7.28
C MET A 28 -3.53 7.37 -7.02
N VAL A 29 -2.22 7.10 -6.91
CA VAL A 29 -1.17 8.13 -6.78
C VAL A 29 -1.24 9.10 -7.97
N TYR A 30 -1.34 8.57 -9.19
CA TYR A 30 -1.47 9.37 -10.40
C TYR A 30 -2.72 10.24 -10.35
N ALA A 31 -3.89 9.67 -10.10
CA ALA A 31 -5.17 10.39 -10.06
C ALA A 31 -5.17 11.48 -8.97
N ARG A 32 -4.57 11.21 -7.81
CA ARG A 32 -4.48 12.16 -6.70
C ARG A 32 -3.61 13.37 -7.00
N LEU A 33 -2.51 13.18 -7.72
CA LEU A 33 -1.51 14.22 -7.98
C LEU A 33 -1.68 14.92 -9.34
N LYS A 34 -2.39 14.30 -10.30
CA LYS A 34 -2.62 14.86 -11.63
C LYS A 34 -3.24 16.27 -11.65
N PRO A 35 -4.19 16.63 -10.76
CA PRO A 35 -4.73 17.99 -10.73
C PRO A 35 -3.68 19.07 -10.39
N GLU A 36 -2.74 18.76 -9.49
CA GLU A 36 -1.66 19.67 -9.08
C GLU A 36 -0.47 19.64 -10.06
N TYR A 37 -0.23 18.48 -10.68
CA TYR A 37 0.84 18.26 -11.66
C TYR A 37 0.24 17.78 -13.01
N PRO A 38 -0.34 18.68 -13.84
CA PRO A 38 -1.01 18.29 -15.09
C PRO A 38 -0.10 17.58 -16.10
N ASP A 39 1.21 17.79 -16.03
CA ASP A 39 2.22 17.13 -16.86
C ASP A 39 2.80 15.85 -16.20
N LEU A 40 2.21 15.36 -15.10
CA LEU A 40 2.49 14.05 -14.54
C LEU A 40 1.96 12.96 -15.49
N SER A 41 2.76 11.92 -15.71
CA SER A 41 2.36 10.72 -16.44
C SER A 41 2.40 9.51 -15.53
N LEU A 42 1.57 8.50 -15.81
CA LEU A 42 1.55 7.26 -15.05
C LEU A 42 2.93 6.55 -15.07
N GLY A 43 3.63 6.57 -16.22
CA GLY A 43 5.00 6.05 -16.30
C GLY A 43 6.01 6.80 -15.42
N THR A 44 5.77 8.08 -15.09
CA THR A 44 6.59 8.80 -14.12
C THR A 44 6.31 8.34 -12.70
N VAL A 45 5.05 8.03 -12.38
CA VAL A 45 4.66 7.45 -11.08
C VAL A 45 5.32 6.09 -10.89
N TYR A 46 5.14 5.15 -11.82
CA TYR A 46 5.76 3.81 -11.76
C TYR A 46 7.28 3.85 -11.58
N ARG A 47 8.00 4.70 -12.34
CA ARG A 47 9.46 4.85 -12.20
C ARG A 47 9.87 5.32 -10.81
N ASN A 48 9.14 6.28 -10.23
CA ASN A 48 9.46 6.77 -8.89
C ASN A 48 9.11 5.75 -7.81
N LEU A 49 7.96 5.07 -7.91
CA LEU A 49 7.59 3.98 -6.99
C LEU A 49 8.67 2.88 -6.98
N SER A 50 9.13 2.47 -8.17
CA SER A 50 10.21 1.48 -8.30
C SER A 50 11.50 1.95 -7.63
N LEU A 51 11.87 3.22 -7.84
CA LEU A 51 13.06 3.82 -7.23
C LEU A 51 12.95 3.89 -5.70
N PHE A 52 11.81 4.32 -5.18
CA PHE A 52 11.57 4.41 -3.74
C PHE A 52 11.59 3.03 -3.06
N LYS A 53 11.02 2.01 -3.71
CA LYS A 53 11.07 0.62 -3.24
C LYS A 53 12.51 0.12 -3.18
N GLN A 54 13.30 0.39 -4.22
CA GLN A 54 14.72 0.05 -4.24
C GLN A 54 15.52 0.77 -3.13
N GLN A 55 15.13 2.00 -2.79
CA GLN A 55 15.76 2.80 -1.74
C GLN A 55 15.25 2.51 -0.33
N GLY A 56 14.25 1.62 -0.19
CA GLY A 56 13.60 1.36 1.10
C GLY A 56 12.80 2.54 1.65
N GLU A 57 12.42 3.50 0.81
CA GLU A 57 11.59 4.65 1.23
C GLU A 57 10.10 4.31 1.28
N ILE A 58 9.69 3.25 0.58
CA ILE A 58 8.34 2.68 0.58
C ILE A 58 8.44 1.16 0.54
N VAL A 59 7.37 0.46 0.92
CA VAL A 59 7.24 -0.99 0.72
C VAL A 59 6.08 -1.31 -0.21
N SER A 60 6.14 -2.48 -0.85
CA SER A 60 5.01 -3.07 -1.56
C SER A 60 4.32 -4.06 -0.64
N ILE A 61 3.00 -3.98 -0.55
CA ILE A 61 2.17 -4.92 0.23
C ILE A 61 1.87 -6.19 -0.60
N GLY A 62 2.34 -6.21 -1.86
CA GLY A 62 2.05 -7.25 -2.82
C GLY A 62 0.93 -6.86 -3.79
N THR A 63 0.55 -7.82 -4.63
CA THR A 63 -0.50 -7.66 -5.64
C THR A 63 -1.82 -8.15 -5.06
N LEU A 64 -2.73 -7.21 -4.79
CA LEU A 64 -4.05 -7.47 -4.23
C LEU A 64 -5.09 -7.18 -5.31
N ASP A 65 -5.86 -8.20 -5.68
CA ASP A 65 -6.81 -8.14 -6.81
C ASP A 65 -6.17 -7.65 -8.12
N GLY A 66 -4.99 -8.21 -8.44
CA GLY A 66 -4.24 -7.87 -9.66
C GLY A 66 -3.53 -6.51 -9.62
N VAL A 67 -3.62 -5.76 -8.51
CA VAL A 67 -3.04 -4.41 -8.39
C VAL A 67 -2.01 -4.34 -7.26
N GLU A 68 -0.81 -3.86 -7.56
CA GLU A 68 0.22 -3.63 -6.55
C GLU A 68 -0.15 -2.45 -5.64
N ARG A 69 -0.01 -2.63 -4.33
CA ARG A 69 -0.31 -1.62 -3.31
C ARG A 69 0.97 -1.17 -2.60
N PHE A 70 1.09 0.13 -2.38
CA PHE A 70 2.31 0.76 -1.85
C PHE A 70 2.05 1.41 -0.50
N ASP A 71 3.07 1.37 0.34
CA ASP A 71 3.04 1.90 1.69
C ASP A 71 4.24 2.81 1.95
N GLY A 72 3.98 4.02 2.44
CA GLY A 72 5.02 4.95 2.87
C GLY A 72 5.57 4.67 4.28
N HIS A 73 4.89 3.84 5.07
CA HIS A 73 5.33 3.37 6.38
C HIS A 73 6.10 2.06 6.24
N THR A 74 7.42 2.14 6.30
CA THR A 74 8.28 0.97 6.05
C THR A 74 8.57 0.12 7.28
N GLN A 75 8.08 0.52 8.46
CA GLN A 75 8.22 -0.33 9.64
C GLN A 75 7.25 -1.50 9.56
N PRO A 76 7.64 -2.71 9.98
CA PRO A 76 6.76 -3.87 9.93
C PRO A 76 5.45 -3.64 10.68
N HIS A 77 4.34 -3.85 9.98
CA HIS A 77 2.98 -3.86 10.54
C HIS A 77 2.09 -4.77 9.69
N VAL A 78 0.85 -4.92 10.12
CA VAL A 78 -0.11 -5.85 9.53
C VAL A 78 -1.14 -5.07 8.73
N HIS A 79 -1.46 -5.59 7.53
CA HIS A 79 -2.45 -5.01 6.63
C HIS A 79 -3.74 -5.84 6.59
N PHE A 80 -4.83 -5.19 6.21
CA PHE A 80 -6.11 -5.81 5.87
C PHE A 80 -6.59 -5.31 4.51
N PHE A 81 -6.90 -6.22 3.59
CA PHE A 81 -7.45 -5.95 2.28
C PHE A 81 -8.95 -6.25 2.23
N CYS A 82 -9.76 -5.25 1.88
CA CYS A 82 -11.19 -5.41 1.66
C CYS A 82 -11.49 -5.85 0.22
N THR A 83 -12.08 -7.03 0.03
CA THR A 83 -12.43 -7.58 -1.29
C THR A 83 -13.62 -6.89 -1.95
N GLN A 84 -14.41 -6.10 -1.22
CA GLN A 84 -15.56 -5.38 -1.78
C GLN A 84 -15.21 -3.98 -2.29
N CYS A 85 -14.45 -3.19 -1.52
CA CYS A 85 -14.08 -1.83 -1.92
C CYS A 85 -12.64 -1.68 -2.39
N GLY A 86 -11.81 -2.72 -2.25
CA GLY A 86 -10.40 -2.71 -2.64
C GLY A 86 -9.49 -1.86 -1.76
N GLN A 87 -9.98 -1.36 -0.60
CA GLN A 87 -9.16 -0.61 0.35
C GLN A 87 -8.22 -1.53 1.12
N VAL A 88 -7.04 -1.00 1.43
CA VAL A 88 -6.06 -1.62 2.32
C VAL A 88 -5.88 -0.75 3.56
N LEU A 89 -6.00 -1.38 4.74
CA LEU A 89 -6.05 -0.72 6.04
C LEU A 89 -4.95 -1.29 6.96
N ASP A 90 -4.43 -0.45 7.85
CA ASP A 90 -3.57 -0.90 8.94
C ASP A 90 -4.36 -1.66 10.01
N VAL A 91 -3.72 -2.65 10.63
CA VAL A 91 -4.23 -3.35 11.81
C VAL A 91 -3.35 -3.02 13.02
N PRO A 92 -3.58 -1.88 13.71
CA PRO A 92 -2.61 -1.25 14.63
C PRO A 92 -2.33 -1.99 15.93
N GLN A 93 -2.98 -3.13 16.19
CA GLN A 93 -2.87 -3.89 17.44
C GLN A 93 -2.29 -5.29 17.26
N LEU A 94 -2.04 -5.72 16.02
CA LEU A 94 -1.43 -7.02 15.78
C LEU A 94 0.09 -6.88 15.75
N PRO A 95 0.82 -7.73 16.50
CA PRO A 95 2.27 -7.74 16.40
C PRO A 95 2.64 -8.12 14.97
N ALA A 96 3.66 -7.44 14.44
CA ALA A 96 4.29 -7.86 13.20
C ALA A 96 4.96 -9.24 13.37
N CYS A 97 5.56 -9.73 12.30
CA CYS A 97 6.01 -11.12 12.14
C CYS A 97 7.08 -11.68 13.10
N GLY A 98 7.54 -10.99 14.13
CA GLY A 98 8.74 -11.38 14.89
C GLY A 98 8.78 -12.87 15.29
N GLN A 99 7.74 -13.34 15.99
CA GLN A 99 7.66 -14.75 16.41
C GLN A 99 7.44 -15.73 15.24
N LEU A 100 6.66 -15.32 14.23
CA LEU A 100 6.38 -16.14 13.05
C LEU A 100 7.61 -16.34 12.18
N SER A 101 8.46 -15.31 12.04
CA SER A 101 9.72 -15.40 11.31
C SER A 101 10.65 -16.43 11.94
N THR A 102 10.86 -16.39 13.27
CA THR A 102 11.71 -17.37 13.97
C THR A 102 11.17 -18.81 13.83
N GLN A 103 9.85 -18.99 13.91
CA GLN A 103 9.25 -20.30 13.68
C GLN A 103 9.46 -20.78 12.24
N ALA A 104 9.30 -19.89 11.25
CA ALA A 104 9.52 -20.20 9.85
C ALA A 104 10.98 -20.59 9.57
N GLU A 105 11.95 -19.86 10.13
CA GLU A 105 13.38 -20.19 10.04
C GLU A 105 13.68 -21.59 10.57
N ALA A 106 13.15 -21.94 11.75
CA ALA A 106 13.33 -23.26 12.35
C ALA A 106 12.70 -24.39 11.52
N CYS A 107 11.53 -24.16 10.94
CA CYS A 107 10.83 -25.13 10.10
C CYS A 107 11.52 -25.36 8.75
N VAL A 108 12.04 -24.30 8.14
CA VAL A 108 12.66 -24.35 6.79
C VAL A 108 14.15 -24.69 6.87
N GLY A 109 14.82 -24.41 7.99
CA GLY A 109 16.28 -24.53 8.12
C GLY A 109 17.03 -23.48 7.29
N GLY A 110 16.44 -22.30 7.09
CA GLY A 110 16.99 -21.21 6.28
C GLY A 110 16.81 -19.84 6.93
N GLU A 111 17.25 -18.80 6.24
CA GLU A 111 17.16 -17.40 6.70
C GLU A 111 15.92 -16.72 6.13
N ILE A 112 15.12 -16.05 6.97
CA ILE A 112 13.94 -15.29 6.53
C ILE A 112 14.29 -13.80 6.49
N HIS A 113 14.42 -13.25 5.29
CA HIS A 113 14.73 -11.82 5.12
C HIS A 113 13.51 -10.89 5.28
N THR A 114 12.29 -11.39 5.06
CA THR A 114 11.08 -10.55 5.08
C THR A 114 9.87 -11.39 5.48
N CYS A 115 9.00 -10.80 6.28
CA CYS A 115 7.65 -11.32 6.51
C CYS A 115 6.65 -10.16 6.49
N GLN A 116 5.56 -10.37 5.77
CA GLN A 116 4.45 -9.43 5.63
C GLN A 116 3.16 -10.20 5.82
N ILE A 117 2.22 -9.64 6.59
CA ILE A 117 0.92 -10.26 6.86
C ILE A 117 -0.15 -9.35 6.30
N THR A 118 -0.97 -9.92 5.41
CA THR A 118 -2.15 -9.25 4.88
C THR A 118 -3.35 -10.16 5.05
N PHE A 119 -4.30 -9.73 5.87
CA PHE A 119 -5.60 -10.39 5.97
C PHE A 119 -6.50 -9.95 4.83
N THR A 120 -7.37 -10.83 4.34
CA THR A 120 -8.33 -10.52 3.27
C THR A 120 -9.74 -10.78 3.77
N GLY A 121 -10.66 -9.86 3.53
CA GLY A 121 -12.05 -9.98 3.98
C GLY A 121 -12.93 -8.81 3.54
N VAL A 122 -13.97 -8.51 4.30
CA VAL A 122 -14.86 -7.36 4.07
C VAL A 122 -14.72 -6.37 5.22
N CYS A 123 -14.46 -5.09 4.93
CA CYS A 123 -14.32 -4.06 5.98
C CYS A 123 -15.68 -3.71 6.60
N SER A 124 -15.67 -3.08 7.78
CA SER A 124 -16.89 -2.67 8.50
C SER A 124 -17.82 -1.80 7.65
N VAL A 125 -17.26 -0.84 6.91
CA VAL A 125 -18.02 0.06 6.02
C VAL A 125 -18.79 -0.73 4.95
N CYS A 126 -18.18 -1.77 4.38
CA CYS A 126 -18.83 -2.60 3.37
C CYS A 126 -19.85 -3.58 3.98
N ASN A 127 -19.54 -4.07 5.18
CA ASN A 127 -20.44 -4.94 5.93
C ASN A 127 -21.73 -4.20 6.34
N GLU A 128 -21.61 -2.96 6.82
CA GLU A 128 -22.74 -2.10 7.21
C GLU A 128 -23.63 -1.73 6.01
N LYS A 129 -23.04 -1.42 4.85
CA LYS A 129 -23.80 -1.19 3.60
C LYS A 129 -24.63 -2.41 3.18
N SER A 130 -24.08 -3.60 3.39
CA SER A 130 -24.77 -4.85 3.06
C SER A 130 -25.97 -5.11 3.98
N LEU A 131 -25.91 -4.65 5.24
CA LEU A 131 -26.99 -4.79 6.22
C LEU A 131 -28.12 -3.77 5.99
N GLN A 132 -27.80 -2.54 5.57
CA GLN A 132 -28.80 -1.50 5.31
C GLN A 132 -29.52 -1.65 3.95
N GLY A 133 -28.96 -2.44 3.03
CA GLY A 133 -29.59 -2.73 1.72
C GLY A 133 -30.63 -3.85 1.73
N GLY A 134 -30.93 -4.45 2.90
CA GLY A 134 -31.83 -5.59 3.05
C GLY A 134 -33.26 -5.29 3.53
N GLU A 135 -33.61 -4.03 3.83
CA GLU A 135 -34.91 -3.66 4.41
C GLU A 135 -35.92 -3.05 3.42
N THR A 136 -35.73 -3.23 2.11
CA THR A 136 -36.76 -2.91 1.10
C THR A 136 -37.06 -4.13 0.23
N ALA A 137 -37.93 -5.00 0.74
CA ALA A 137 -38.71 -5.96 -0.03
C ALA A 137 -40.12 -6.02 0.56
#